data_AF-A0A2T7CIK9-F1
#
_entry.id   AF-A0A2T7CIK9-F1
#
_cell.length_a   1.000
_cell.length_b   1.000
_cell.length_c   1.000
_cell.angle_alpha   90.00
_cell.angle_beta   90.00
_cell.angle_gamma   90.00
#
_symmetry.space_group_name_H-M   'P 1'
#
loop_
_entity.id
_entity.type
_entity.pdbx_description
1 polymer ?
#
loop_
_entity_poly.entity_id
_entity_poly.type
_entity_poly.pdbx_seq_one_letter_code
_entity_poly.pdbx_strand_id
1 'polypeptide(L)'
;MGTYNERGRAAATRAVTGEVVSSKPVSLAKVARVFTLFAASEASGLPAEAGALVLSAAEAAAELHVFRRNAGAGESSEMRRKKRKRSDTGV
;
A
#
# COMPACT_ATOMS: atom_id res chain seq x y z
N MET A 1 6.73 -32.22 9.09
CA MET A 1 5.43 -31.50 9.03
C MET A 1 5.31 -30.66 10.29
N GLY A 2 5.29 -29.32 10.23
CA GLY A 2 4.97 -28.53 11.44
C GLY A 2 5.28 -27.02 11.47
N THR A 3 6.23 -26.50 10.69
CA THR A 3 6.71 -25.10 10.91
C THR A 3 5.88 -24.02 10.22
N TYR A 4 5.03 -24.37 9.24
CA TYR A 4 4.20 -23.41 8.51
C TYR A 4 3.01 -22.91 9.34
N ASN A 5 2.49 -23.73 10.26
CA ASN A 5 1.35 -23.39 11.11
C ASN A 5 1.73 -22.47 12.30
N GLU A 6 2.95 -22.59 12.81
CA GLU A 6 3.43 -21.76 13.92
C GLU A 6 3.69 -20.32 13.50
N ARG A 7 4.26 -20.11 12.29
CA ARG A 7 4.45 -18.74 11.75
C ARG A 7 3.11 -18.05 11.49
N GLY A 8 2.12 -18.79 11.00
CA GLY A 8 0.76 -18.28 10.82
C GLY A 8 0.09 -17.88 12.15
N ARG A 9 0.21 -18.73 13.18
CA ARG A 9 -0.30 -18.44 14.52
C ARG A 9 0.41 -17.27 15.21
N ALA A 10 1.74 -17.18 15.09
CA ALA A 10 2.54 -16.10 15.66
C ALA A 10 2.24 -14.75 14.97
N ALA A 11 2.03 -14.76 13.65
CA ALA A 11 1.60 -13.57 12.91
C ALA A 11 0.19 -13.12 13.33
N ALA A 12 -0.73 -14.07 13.57
CA ALA A 12 -2.08 -13.76 14.03
C ALA A 12 -2.09 -13.17 15.46
N THR A 13 -1.26 -13.68 16.39
CA THR A 13 -1.16 -13.15 17.77
C THR A 13 -0.50 -11.77 17.83
N ARG A 14 0.45 -11.48 16.95
CA ARG A 14 1.06 -10.13 16.84
C ARG A 14 0.09 -9.07 16.35
N ALA A 15 -0.80 -9.42 15.43
CA ALA A 15 -1.83 -8.50 14.95
C ALA A 15 -2.82 -8.08 16.06
N VAL A 16 -3.03 -8.93 17.06
CA VAL A 16 -3.99 -8.72 18.16
C VAL A 16 -3.40 -7.87 19.31
N THR A 17 -2.08 -7.82 19.47
CA THR A 17 -1.40 -7.18 20.62
C THR A 17 -0.89 -5.75 20.35
N GLY A 18 -0.92 -5.29 19.10
CA GLY A 18 -0.41 -3.96 18.72
C GLY A 18 1.11 -3.86 18.66
N GLU A 19 1.84 -4.99 18.67
CA GLU A 19 3.30 -5.01 18.52
C GLU A 19 3.70 -4.47 17.13
N VAL A 20 4.41 -3.34 17.10
CA VAL A 20 4.89 -2.75 15.84
C VAL A 20 6.01 -3.62 15.27
N VAL A 21 5.66 -4.47 14.31
CA VAL A 21 6.60 -5.42 13.66
C VAL A 21 7.66 -4.71 12.82
N SER A 22 7.40 -3.47 12.39
CA SER A 22 8.33 -2.66 11.59
C SER A 22 7.92 -1.18 11.59
N SER A 23 8.90 -0.29 11.77
CA SER A 23 8.73 1.16 11.59
C SER A 23 8.92 1.65 10.15
N LYS A 24 9.31 0.75 9.23
CA LYS A 24 9.47 1.10 7.81
C LYS A 24 8.11 1.44 7.19
N PRO A 25 7.99 2.56 6.46
CA PRO A 25 6.75 2.92 5.81
C PRO A 25 6.36 1.88 4.76
N VAL A 26 5.07 1.53 4.73
CA VAL A 26 4.50 0.61 3.76
C VAL A 26 4.04 1.40 2.52
N SER A 27 4.19 0.83 1.33
CA SER A 27 3.71 1.48 0.11
C SER A 27 2.18 1.58 0.10
N LEU A 28 1.64 2.68 -0.42
CA LEU A 28 0.20 2.91 -0.49
C LEU A 28 -0.54 1.81 -1.26
N ALA A 29 0.03 1.32 -2.36
CA ALA A 29 -0.52 0.19 -3.11
C ALA A 29 -0.62 -1.08 -2.26
N LYS A 30 0.36 -1.32 -1.37
CA LYS A 30 0.33 -2.46 -0.44
C LYS A 30 -0.70 -2.24 0.66
N VAL A 31 -0.85 -1.02 1.19
CA VAL A 31 -1.88 -0.69 2.17
C VAL A 31 -3.28 -0.96 1.62
N ALA A 32 -3.59 -0.43 0.42
CA ALA A 32 -4.88 -0.67 -0.24
C ALA A 32 -5.18 -2.17 -0.35
N ARG A 33 -4.22 -2.96 -0.85
CA ARG A 33 -4.39 -4.41 -1.00
C ARG A 33 -4.60 -5.14 0.32
N VAL A 34 -3.86 -4.77 1.38
CA VAL A 34 -4.01 -5.38 2.71
C VAL A 34 -5.38 -5.08 3.29
N PHE A 35 -5.84 -3.84 3.20
CA PHE A 35 -7.16 -3.44 3.73
C PHE A 35 -8.31 -4.11 2.98
N THR A 36 -8.25 -4.21 1.65
CA THR A 36 -9.26 -4.96 0.87
C THR A 36 -9.32 -6.43 1.29
N LEU A 37 -8.16 -7.09 1.42
CA LEU A 37 -8.11 -8.50 1.83
C LEU A 37 -8.55 -8.69 3.29
N PHE A 38 -8.26 -7.73 4.17
CA PHE A 38 -8.68 -7.77 5.56
C PHE A 38 -10.20 -7.60 5.68
N ALA A 39 -10.79 -6.64 4.98
CA ALA A 39 -12.24 -6.44 4.96
C ALA A 39 -13.01 -7.65 4.38
N ALA A 40 -12.44 -8.35 3.39
CA ALA A 40 -13.03 -9.53 2.78
C ALA A 40 -12.82 -10.84 3.57
N SER A 41 -12.05 -10.79 4.67
CA SER A 41 -11.70 -11.99 5.44
C SER A 41 -12.67 -12.19 6.60
N GLU A 42 -13.40 -13.31 6.60
CA GLU A 42 -14.22 -13.76 7.75
C GLU A 42 -13.40 -13.88 9.05
N ALA A 43 -12.11 -14.20 8.93
CA ALA A 43 -11.20 -14.28 10.08
C ALA A 43 -10.77 -12.91 10.65
N SER A 44 -11.20 -11.80 10.03
CA SER A 44 -10.85 -10.45 10.50
C SER A 44 -11.56 -10.06 11.81
N GLY A 45 -12.67 -10.73 12.14
CA GLY A 45 -13.45 -10.45 13.34
C GLY A 45 -13.98 -9.01 13.41
N LEU A 46 -14.13 -8.35 12.25
CA LEU A 46 -14.60 -6.98 12.19
C LEU A 46 -16.07 -6.88 12.66
N PRO A 47 -16.42 -5.87 13.48
CA PRO A 47 -17.81 -5.51 13.73
C PRO A 47 -18.55 -5.25 12.41
N ALA A 48 -19.88 -5.45 12.41
CA ALA A 48 -20.72 -5.41 11.22
C ALA A 48 -20.55 -4.14 10.37
N GLU A 49 -20.25 -2.98 10.97
CA GLU A 49 -20.07 -1.71 10.27
C GLU A 49 -18.59 -1.37 9.97
N ALA A 50 -17.63 -2.03 10.63
CA ALA A 50 -16.21 -1.70 10.50
C ALA A 50 -15.61 -2.09 9.14
N GLY A 51 -16.19 -3.11 8.48
CA GLY A 51 -15.77 -3.53 7.15
C GLY A 51 -15.84 -2.42 6.11
N ALA A 52 -16.90 -1.62 6.13
CA ALA A 52 -17.07 -0.48 5.22
C ALA A 52 -15.99 0.59 5.44
N LEU A 53 -15.64 0.88 6.70
CA LEU A 53 -14.58 1.85 7.02
C LEU A 53 -13.21 1.38 6.53
N VAL A 54 -12.90 0.10 6.67
CA VAL A 54 -11.66 -0.49 6.15
C VAL A 54 -11.61 -0.43 4.63
N LEU A 55 -12.74 -0.68 3.95
CA LEU A 55 -12.83 -0.55 2.50
C LEU A 55 -12.63 0.89 2.04
N SER A 56 -13.26 1.88 2.69
CA SER A 56 -13.02 3.30 2.40
C SER A 56 -11.55 3.70 2.59
N ALA A 57 -10.89 3.16 3.62
CA ALA A 57 -9.47 3.38 3.82
C ALA A 57 -8.61 2.75 2.70
N ALA A 58 -9.03 1.60 2.16
CA ALA A 58 -8.36 0.97 1.02
C ALA A 58 -8.49 1.82 -0.25
N GLU A 59 -9.69 2.33 -0.52
CA GLU A 59 -9.97 3.22 -1.65
C GLU A 59 -9.15 4.52 -1.56
N ALA A 60 -9.16 5.18 -0.41
CA ALA A 60 -8.37 6.39 -0.19
C ALA A 60 -6.86 6.15 -0.40
N ALA A 61 -6.34 4.99 0.03
CA ALA A 61 -4.95 4.63 -0.20
C ALA A 61 -4.64 4.40 -1.70
N ALA A 62 -5.58 3.82 -2.45
CA ALA A 62 -5.46 3.64 -3.89
C ALA A 62 -5.49 4.97 -4.65
N GLU A 63 -6.42 5.86 -4.30
CA GLU A 63 -6.52 7.21 -4.87
C GLU A 63 -5.25 8.02 -4.61
N LEU A 64 -4.75 8.00 -3.36
CA LEU A 64 -3.52 8.70 -3.01
C LEU A 64 -2.30 8.11 -3.75
N HIS A 65 -2.28 6.79 -3.97
CA HIS A 65 -1.22 6.15 -4.76
C HIS A 65 -1.23 6.68 -6.21
N VAL A 66 -2.41 6.75 -6.84
CA VAL A 66 -2.59 7.27 -8.20
C VAL A 66 -2.23 8.75 -8.25
N PHE A 67 -2.72 9.55 -7.31
CA PHE A 67 -2.40 10.97 -7.20
C PHE A 67 -0.89 11.20 -7.13
N ARG A 68 -0.18 10.51 -6.24
CA ARG A 68 1.29 10.65 -6.09
C ARG A 68 2.05 10.20 -7.33
N ARG A 69 1.59 9.12 -7.98
CA ARG A 69 2.18 8.62 -9.23
C ARG A 69 2.04 9.65 -10.35
N ASN A 70 0.89 10.31 -10.44
CA ASN A 70 0.60 11.31 -11.46
C ASN A 70 1.27 12.66 -11.16
N ALA A 71 1.33 13.07 -9.89
CA ALA A 71 2.04 14.28 -9.47
C ALA A 71 3.54 14.23 -9.81
N GLY A 72 4.19 13.06 -9.63
CA GLY A 72 5.59 12.86 -10.03
C GLY A 72 5.81 12.72 -11.55
N ALA A 73 4.76 12.49 -12.33
CA ALA A 73 4.86 12.38 -13.79
C ALA A 73 5.05 13.74 -14.46
N GLY A 74 4.52 14.82 -13.87
CA GLY A 74 4.68 16.20 -14.36
C GLY A 74 6.15 16.62 -14.42
N GLU A 75 6.86 16.57 -13.28
CA GLU A 75 8.28 16.98 -13.20
C GLU A 75 9.23 16.07 -13.99
N SER A 76 9.00 14.75 -13.96
CA SER A 76 9.82 13.76 -14.69
C SER A 76 9.70 13.92 -16.21
N SER A 77 8.49 14.23 -16.70
CA SER A 77 8.26 14.47 -18.13
C SER A 77 8.97 15.74 -18.62
N GLU A 78 8.92 16.82 -17.83
CA GLU A 78 9.57 18.08 -18.15
C GLU A 78 11.10 17.95 -18.10
N MET A 79 11.63 17.27 -17.09
CA MET A 79 13.07 17.02 -16.98
C MET A 79 13.57 16.09 -18.11
N ARG A 80 12.81 15.06 -18.51
CA ARG A 80 13.12 14.23 -19.70
C ARG A 80 13.04 15.05 -21.00
N ARG A 81 12.07 15.96 -21.13
CA ARG A 81 11.92 16.84 -22.31
C ARG A 81 13.07 17.83 -22.40
N LYS A 82 13.51 18.40 -21.26
CA LYS A 82 14.66 19.31 -21.16
C LYS A 82 15.98 18.58 -21.44
N LYS A 83 16.12 17.32 -20.99
CA LYS A 83 17.28 16.47 -21.33
C LYS A 83 17.34 16.15 -22.83
N ARG A 84 16.19 15.84 -23.45
CA ARG A 84 16.09 15.62 -24.91
C ARG A 84 16.41 16.87 -25.73
N LYS A 85 15.93 18.04 -25.30
CA LYS A 85 16.26 19.31 -25.99
C LYS A 85 17.75 19.64 -25.94
N ARG A 86 18.45 19.34 -24.84
CA ARG A 86 19.91 19.55 -24.74
C ARG A 86 20.72 18.61 -25.64
N SER A 87 20.23 17.41 -25.93
CA SER A 87 20.89 16.49 -26.86
C SER A 87 20.62 16.80 -28.33
N ASP A 88 19.53 17.52 -28.65
CA ASP A 88 19.20 17.92 -30.04
C ASP A 88 19.90 19.21 -30.50
N THR A 89 20.31 20.08 -29.57
CA THR A 89 21.00 21.34 -29.90
C THR A 89 22.53 21.22 -29.89
N GLY A 90 23.06 20.00 -29.86
CA GLY A 90 24.49 19.72 -29.92
C GLY A 90 24.91 19.29 -31.33
N VAL A 91 24.85 20.20 -32.29
CA VAL A 91 25.56 20.15 -33.58
C VAL A 91 26.26 21.49 -33.77
#